data_AF-A0A9D9S796-F1
#
_entry.id   AF-A0A9D9S796-F1
#
_cell.length_a   1.000
_cell.length_b   1.000
_cell.length_c   1.000
_cell.angle_alpha   90.00
_cell.angle_beta   90.00
_cell.angle_gamma   90.00
#
_symmetry.space_group_name_H-M   'P 1'
#
loop_
_entity.id
_entity.type
_entity.pdbx_description
1 polymer ?
#
loop_
_entity_poly.entity_id
_entity_poly.type
_entity_poly.pdbx_seq_one_letter_code
_entity_poly.pdbx_strand_id
1 'polypeptide(L)'
;MNASTPTDTGSGRAIGAILIDAGRLSPDGAERILRAQRDGGLRFGDAAISLGLLKESDIQFALSRQFDYPFLQPGESSVSDEVIAAYRPFTHQVEELRALRSQLMLRWFDVQAERKTLAIVSPERGEGRSFIAANLAVVFSQLGERTLLIDADMRNPRQHQLFSVSNKVGLSETLVGRGGPETVQRVPALLDLCVMPAGAVPPNPQELLSRPLFSQLLSQLAKDFDVILIDTPAGAEYADAQTIAVRASGALMVARKNVSRASRLQRLADELVTASATLVGSVMNEP
;
A
#
# COMPACT_ATOMS: atom_id res chain seq x y z
N MET A 1 20.09 -45.34 -25.62
CA MET A 1 19.63 -45.10 -24.24
C MET A 1 20.37 -43.87 -23.74
N ASN A 2 19.81 -42.69 -24.01
CA ASN A 2 20.38 -41.41 -23.60
C ASN A 2 19.62 -40.95 -22.36
N ALA A 3 20.25 -41.02 -21.20
CA ALA A 3 19.75 -40.40 -19.99
C ALA A 3 20.23 -38.95 -19.98
N SER A 4 19.38 -38.07 -20.48
CA SER A 4 19.47 -36.62 -20.33
C SER A 4 19.32 -36.27 -18.85
N THR A 5 20.34 -35.63 -18.28
CA THR A 5 20.28 -34.92 -17.01
C THR A 5 19.29 -33.76 -17.10
N PRO A 6 18.36 -33.59 -16.15
CA PRO A 6 17.51 -32.41 -16.13
C PRO A 6 18.34 -31.22 -15.64
N THR A 7 18.47 -30.22 -16.49
CA THR A 7 18.97 -28.88 -16.18
C THR A 7 18.00 -28.18 -15.23
N ASP A 8 18.37 -28.11 -13.96
CA ASP A 8 17.71 -27.33 -12.92
C ASP A 8 17.93 -25.84 -13.18
N THR A 9 16.89 -25.13 -13.62
CA THR A 9 16.92 -23.69 -13.98
C THR A 9 16.05 -22.87 -13.03
N GLY A 10 16.26 -23.07 -11.72
CA GLY A 10 15.57 -22.33 -10.65
C GLY A 10 16.44 -21.98 -9.43
N SER A 11 17.76 -21.85 -9.57
CA SER A 11 18.66 -21.61 -8.43
C SER A 11 18.74 -20.12 -8.05
N GLY A 12 17.83 -19.65 -7.18
CA GLY A 12 18.01 -18.39 -6.46
C GLY A 12 19.31 -18.42 -5.62
N ARG A 13 20.14 -17.38 -5.71
CA ARG A 13 21.45 -17.27 -5.04
C ARG A 13 21.30 -17.56 -3.54
N ALA A 14 22.21 -18.36 -2.97
CA ALA A 14 22.12 -18.75 -1.56
C ALA A 14 22.23 -17.54 -0.62
N ILE A 15 21.41 -17.50 0.44
CA ILE A 15 21.35 -16.42 1.47
C ILE A 15 22.73 -16.00 1.95
N GLY A 16 23.62 -16.96 2.27
CA GLY A 16 24.98 -16.68 2.73
C GLY A 16 25.82 -15.92 1.70
N ALA A 17 25.69 -16.24 0.41
CA ALA A 17 26.42 -15.54 -0.65
C ALA A 17 25.94 -14.09 -0.79
N ILE A 18 24.62 -13.88 -0.77
CA ILE A 18 24.01 -12.54 -0.82
C ILE A 18 24.51 -11.66 0.34
N LEU A 19 24.59 -12.23 1.54
CA LEU A 19 25.05 -11.51 2.74
C LEU A 19 26.53 -11.15 2.69
N ILE A 20 27.36 -12.03 2.15
CA ILE A 20 28.79 -11.78 1.96
C ILE A 20 29.00 -10.68 0.92
N ASP A 21 28.32 -10.77 -0.23
CA ASP A 21 28.45 -9.77 -1.31
C ASP A 21 28.02 -8.38 -0.85
N ALA A 22 27.02 -8.29 0.03
CA ALA A 22 26.55 -7.04 0.62
C ALA A 22 27.40 -6.54 1.79
N GLY A 23 28.48 -7.24 2.16
CA GLY A 23 29.35 -6.87 3.30
C GLY A 23 28.68 -7.01 4.67
N ARG A 24 27.53 -7.70 4.76
CA ARG A 24 26.77 -7.90 6.00
C ARG A 24 27.20 -9.15 6.78
N LEU A 25 27.92 -10.06 6.13
CA LEU A 25 28.47 -11.28 6.74
C LEU A 25 29.90 -11.52 6.25
N SER A 26 30.83 -11.82 7.16
CA SER A 26 32.18 -12.23 6.76
C SER A 26 32.20 -13.70 6.26
N PRO A 27 33.14 -14.08 5.37
CA PRO A 27 33.29 -15.48 4.95
C PRO A 27 33.49 -16.45 6.13
N ASP A 28 34.30 -16.06 7.13
CA ASP A 28 34.49 -16.83 8.37
C ASP A 28 33.19 -16.97 9.18
N GLY A 29 32.41 -15.88 9.29
CA GLY A 29 31.09 -15.90 9.91
C GLY A 29 30.13 -16.87 9.21
N ALA A 30 30.14 -16.91 7.87
CA ALA A 30 29.33 -17.85 7.10
C ALA A 30 29.73 -19.31 7.36
N GLU A 31 31.02 -19.62 7.44
CA GLU A 31 31.48 -20.98 7.80
C GLU A 31 31.00 -21.40 9.19
N ARG A 32 31.06 -20.49 10.17
CA ARG A 32 30.57 -20.76 11.53
C ARG A 32 29.08 -21.07 11.55
N ILE A 33 28.28 -20.33 10.77
CA ILE A 33 26.84 -20.57 10.61
C ILE A 33 26.58 -21.94 9.98
N LEU A 34 27.32 -22.30 8.91
CA LEU A 34 27.18 -23.60 8.23
C LEU A 34 27.61 -24.79 9.10
N ARG A 35 28.55 -24.59 10.04
CA ARG A 35 28.89 -25.61 11.05
C ARG A 35 27.75 -25.78 12.06
N ALA A 36 27.28 -24.68 12.64
CA ALA A 36 26.14 -24.71 13.58
C ALA A 36 24.86 -25.28 12.93
N GLN A 37 24.66 -25.05 11.63
CA GLN A 37 23.57 -25.63 10.85
C GLN A 37 23.66 -27.17 10.78
N ARG A 38 24.87 -27.71 10.55
CA ARG A 38 25.12 -29.16 10.50
C ARG A 38 25.00 -29.82 11.87
N ASP A 39 25.47 -29.15 12.91
CA ASP A 39 25.52 -29.71 14.27
C ASP A 39 24.16 -29.62 15.00
N GLY A 40 23.37 -28.58 14.72
CA GLY A 40 22.12 -28.29 15.42
C GLY A 40 20.84 -28.49 14.61
N GLY A 41 20.91 -28.78 13.30
CA GLY A 41 19.74 -28.95 12.43
C GLY A 41 18.89 -27.68 12.23
N LEU A 42 19.41 -26.51 12.63
CA LEU A 42 18.74 -25.22 12.50
C LEU A 42 18.72 -24.74 11.05
N ARG A 43 17.87 -23.78 10.69
CA ARG A 43 17.98 -23.09 9.39
C ARG A 43 19.12 -22.08 9.43
N PHE A 44 19.66 -21.70 8.28
CA PHE A 44 20.81 -20.77 8.18
C PHE A 44 20.58 -19.47 8.96
N GLY A 45 19.39 -18.87 8.82
CA GLY A 45 19.03 -17.64 9.54
C GLY A 45 18.98 -17.80 11.05
N ASP A 46 18.34 -18.88 11.54
CA ASP A 46 18.22 -19.17 12.97
C ASP A 46 19.59 -19.42 13.62
N ALA A 47 20.45 -20.16 12.92
CA ALA A 47 21.83 -20.38 13.36
C ALA A 47 22.63 -19.06 13.40
N ALA A 48 22.44 -18.19 12.40
CA ALA A 48 23.13 -16.90 12.35
C ALA A 48 22.71 -15.93 13.46
N ILE A 49 21.42 -15.89 13.80
CA ILE A 49 20.90 -15.07 14.90
C ILE A 49 21.35 -15.64 16.25
N SER A 50 21.27 -16.96 16.43
CA SER A 50 21.71 -17.63 17.67
C SER A 50 23.21 -17.41 17.95
N LEU A 51 24.04 -17.37 16.91
CA LEU A 51 25.47 -17.06 17.01
C LEU A 51 25.77 -15.55 17.20
N GLY A 52 24.76 -14.69 17.16
CA GLY A 52 24.92 -13.22 17.25
C GLY A 52 25.66 -12.60 16.06
N LEU A 53 25.75 -13.32 14.94
CA LEU A 53 26.49 -12.88 13.75
C LEU A 53 25.65 -12.00 12.82
N LEU A 54 24.33 -12.16 12.85
CA LEU A 54 23.38 -11.41 12.03
C LEU A 54 22.17 -11.00 12.85
N LYS A 55 21.56 -9.87 12.47
CA LYS A 55 20.24 -9.48 12.95
C LYS A 55 19.18 -10.05 12.02
N GLU A 56 17.95 -10.11 12.50
CA GLU A 56 16.80 -10.50 11.68
C GLU A 56 16.70 -9.64 10.40
N SER A 57 17.01 -8.34 10.49
CA SER A 57 17.06 -7.42 9.34
C SER A 57 18.04 -7.85 8.24
N ASP A 58 19.14 -8.53 8.59
CA ASP A 58 20.11 -9.00 7.60
C ASP A 58 19.59 -10.24 6.87
N ILE A 59 18.95 -11.16 7.60
CA ILE A 59 18.29 -12.34 7.01
C ILE A 59 17.20 -11.88 6.04
N GLN A 60 16.40 -10.89 6.45
CA GLN A 60 15.35 -10.32 5.62
C GLN A 60 15.90 -9.64 4.35
N PHE A 61 17.02 -8.90 4.45
CA PHE A 61 17.71 -8.36 3.27
C PHE A 61 18.16 -9.47 2.31
N ALA A 62 18.66 -10.58 2.84
CA ALA A 62 19.13 -11.68 2.00
C ALA A 62 17.99 -12.41 1.29
N LEU A 63 16.89 -12.65 2.01
CA LEU A 63 15.67 -13.23 1.46
C LEU A 63 15.07 -12.34 0.37
N SER A 64 15.10 -11.02 0.54
CA SER A 64 14.56 -10.10 -0.46
C SER A 64 15.27 -10.17 -1.80
N ARG A 65 16.59 -10.22 -1.76
CA ARG A 65 17.46 -10.39 -2.93
C ARG A 65 17.35 -11.78 -3.53
N GLN A 66 17.04 -12.79 -2.72
CA GLN A 66 16.85 -14.15 -3.19
C GLN A 66 15.52 -14.33 -3.93
N PHE A 67 14.46 -13.62 -3.51
CA PHE A 67 13.10 -13.73 -4.03
C PHE A 67 12.66 -12.51 -4.87
N ASP A 68 13.58 -11.63 -5.26
CA ASP A 68 13.33 -10.40 -6.02
C ASP A 68 12.18 -9.54 -5.47
N TYR A 69 12.08 -9.41 -4.14
CA TYR A 69 11.01 -8.63 -3.52
C TYR A 69 11.29 -7.12 -3.62
N PRO A 70 10.44 -6.31 -4.29
CA PRO A 70 10.68 -4.89 -4.48
C PRO A 70 10.29 -4.11 -3.22
N PHE A 71 11.25 -3.86 -2.34
CA PHE A 71 11.11 -2.93 -1.23
C PHE A 71 12.33 -2.01 -1.11
N LEU A 72 12.12 -0.90 -0.42
CA LEU A 72 13.09 0.17 -0.25
C LEU A 72 13.91 -0.02 1.01
N GLN A 73 15.20 0.29 0.96
CA GLN A 73 15.97 0.47 2.19
C GLN A 73 15.81 1.91 2.71
N PRO A 74 15.79 2.12 4.03
CA PRO A 74 15.76 3.47 4.60
C PRO A 74 16.87 4.35 4.01
N GLY A 75 16.49 5.51 3.46
CA GLY A 75 17.41 6.45 2.80
C GLY A 75 17.62 6.23 1.29
N GLU A 76 17.10 5.15 0.69
CA GLU A 76 17.16 4.93 -0.77
C GLU A 76 16.06 5.67 -1.55
N SER A 77 15.09 6.26 -0.84
CA SER A 77 13.94 6.93 -1.43
C SER A 77 13.47 8.11 -0.58
N SER A 78 12.74 9.02 -1.22
CA SER A 78 12.06 10.13 -0.57
C SER A 78 10.71 9.73 0.06
N VAL A 79 10.21 8.51 -0.17
CA VAL A 79 8.98 8.01 0.46
C VAL A 79 9.14 8.02 1.99
N SER A 80 8.12 8.47 2.72
CA SER A 80 8.14 8.53 4.19
C SER A 80 8.25 7.14 4.82
N ASP A 81 9.01 7.02 5.92
CA ASP A 81 9.11 5.79 6.72
C ASP A 81 7.76 5.35 7.33
N GLU A 82 6.77 6.26 7.35
CA GLU A 82 5.39 5.93 7.70
C GLU A 82 4.72 4.95 6.71
N VAL A 83 5.22 4.86 5.47
CA VAL A 83 4.77 3.88 4.49
C VAL A 83 5.51 2.56 4.76
N ILE A 84 5.19 1.92 5.89
CA ILE A 84 5.88 0.73 6.41
C ILE A 84 5.96 -0.42 5.39
N ALA A 85 4.98 -0.58 4.51
CA ALA A 85 4.97 -1.61 3.47
C ALA A 85 6.08 -1.41 2.43
N ALA A 86 6.55 -0.17 2.26
CA ALA A 86 7.64 0.16 1.37
C ALA A 86 9.00 -0.23 1.94
N TYR A 87 9.18 -0.23 3.26
CA TYR A 87 10.50 -0.38 3.91
C TYR A 87 10.65 -1.64 4.76
N ARG A 88 9.56 -2.15 5.33
CA ARG A 88 9.56 -3.20 6.37
C ARG A 88 8.68 -4.39 5.99
N PRO A 89 8.91 -5.03 4.82
CA PRO A 89 7.97 -5.98 4.24
C PRO A 89 7.76 -7.26 5.06
N PHE A 90 8.64 -7.59 5.99
CA PHE A 90 8.57 -8.83 6.76
C PHE A 90 8.06 -8.63 8.20
N THR A 91 7.52 -7.45 8.49
CA THR A 91 6.88 -7.21 9.78
C THR A 91 5.48 -7.77 9.80
N HIS A 92 5.04 -8.22 10.98
CA HIS A 92 3.66 -8.68 11.19
C HIS A 92 2.62 -7.67 10.68
N GLN A 93 2.86 -6.37 10.87
CA GLN A 93 1.98 -5.31 10.39
C GLN A 93 1.82 -5.32 8.85
N VAL A 94 2.89 -5.59 8.11
CA VAL A 94 2.82 -5.68 6.64
C VAL A 94 2.19 -6.99 6.18
N GLU A 95 2.37 -8.10 6.93
CA GLU A 95 1.62 -9.33 6.64
C GLU A 95 0.10 -9.14 6.81
N GLU A 96 -0.34 -8.42 7.84
CA GLU A 96 -1.75 -8.06 8.03
C GLU A 96 -2.28 -7.19 6.87
N LEU A 97 -1.48 -6.26 6.36
CA LEU A 97 -1.81 -5.47 5.16
C LEU A 97 -1.93 -6.35 3.90
N ARG A 98 -1.05 -7.35 3.72
CA ARG A 98 -1.17 -8.31 2.61
C ARG A 98 -2.38 -9.22 2.77
N ALA A 99 -2.71 -9.65 3.99
CA ALA A 99 -3.91 -10.41 4.27
C ALA A 99 -5.17 -9.59 3.94
N LEU A 100 -5.22 -8.32 4.35
CA LEU A 100 -6.28 -7.39 4.00
C LEU A 100 -6.40 -7.20 2.48
N ARG A 101 -5.28 -6.95 1.79
CA ARG A 101 -5.24 -6.87 0.31
C ARG A 101 -5.84 -8.12 -0.34
N SER A 102 -5.42 -9.31 0.08
CA SER A 102 -5.94 -10.58 -0.47
C SER A 102 -7.45 -10.75 -0.22
N GLN A 103 -7.95 -10.33 0.95
CA GLN A 103 -9.39 -10.33 1.23
C GLN A 103 -10.16 -9.34 0.34
N LEU A 104 -9.60 -8.15 0.11
CA LEU A 104 -10.19 -7.15 -0.78
C LEU A 104 -10.21 -7.61 -2.24
N MET A 105 -9.14 -8.27 -2.71
CA MET A 105 -9.10 -8.88 -4.04
C MET A 105 -10.21 -9.90 -4.23
N LEU A 106 -10.43 -10.77 -3.23
CA LEU A 106 -11.45 -11.81 -3.33
C LEU A 106 -12.89 -11.25 -3.25
N ARG A 107 -13.11 -10.19 -2.47
CA ARG A 107 -14.46 -9.72 -2.12
C ARG A 107 -14.95 -8.55 -2.96
N TRP A 108 -14.05 -7.74 -3.51
CA TRP A 108 -14.42 -6.48 -4.14
C TRP A 108 -13.84 -6.33 -5.53
N PHE A 109 -12.53 -6.39 -5.64
CA PHE A 109 -11.85 -6.13 -6.90
C PHE A 109 -12.10 -7.27 -7.88
N ASP A 110 -12.86 -6.97 -8.93
CA ASP A 110 -13.39 -7.96 -9.85
C ASP A 110 -13.38 -7.39 -11.25
N VAL A 111 -12.61 -8.04 -12.13
CA VAL A 111 -12.45 -7.64 -13.53
C VAL A 111 -13.78 -7.75 -14.29
N GLN A 112 -14.60 -8.76 -14.01
CA GLN A 112 -15.86 -8.96 -14.73
C GLN A 112 -16.93 -7.95 -14.31
N ALA A 113 -16.92 -7.54 -13.05
CA ALA A 113 -17.83 -6.54 -12.52
C ALA A 113 -17.30 -5.10 -12.65
N GLU A 114 -16.15 -4.89 -13.31
CA GLU A 114 -15.44 -3.61 -13.44
C GLU A 114 -15.21 -2.87 -12.09
N ARG A 115 -15.16 -3.62 -10.99
CA ARG A 115 -14.95 -3.06 -9.64
C ARG A 115 -13.46 -2.84 -9.43
N LYS A 116 -13.00 -1.64 -9.80
CA LYS A 116 -11.59 -1.26 -9.68
C LYS A 116 -11.31 -0.17 -8.64
N THR A 117 -12.35 0.44 -8.07
CA THR A 117 -12.22 1.61 -7.19
C THR A 117 -12.69 1.28 -5.78
N LEU A 118 -11.99 1.77 -4.76
CA LEU A 118 -12.36 1.62 -3.36
C LEU A 118 -12.03 2.88 -2.56
N ALA A 119 -13.03 3.45 -1.89
CA ALA A 119 -12.83 4.58 -0.98
C ALA A 119 -12.35 4.09 0.40
N ILE A 120 -11.37 4.77 0.99
CA ILE A 120 -10.89 4.51 2.34
C ILE A 120 -11.47 5.59 3.27
N VAL A 121 -12.40 5.20 4.12
CA VAL A 121 -13.24 6.12 4.91
C VAL A 121 -13.09 5.87 6.41
N SER A 122 -13.40 6.87 7.21
CA SER A 122 -13.55 6.74 8.66
C SER A 122 -14.23 7.98 9.24
N PRO A 123 -14.84 7.89 10.43
CA PRO A 123 -15.63 8.99 10.96
C PRO A 123 -14.81 10.24 11.29
N GLU A 124 -13.68 10.11 11.98
CA GLU A 124 -12.97 11.22 12.61
C GLU A 124 -11.55 11.40 12.04
N ARG A 125 -10.94 12.57 12.23
CA ARG A 125 -9.54 12.80 11.84
C ARG A 125 -8.59 11.98 12.72
N GLY A 126 -7.44 11.59 12.16
CA GLY A 126 -6.39 10.90 12.92
C GLY A 126 -6.65 9.42 13.21
N GLU A 127 -7.60 8.80 12.51
CA GLU A 127 -7.88 7.35 12.62
C GLU A 127 -6.99 6.49 11.72
N GLY A 128 -6.19 7.14 10.85
CA GLY A 128 -5.18 6.48 10.02
C GLY A 128 -5.66 6.06 8.63
N ARG A 129 -6.72 6.67 8.08
CA ARG A 129 -7.17 6.48 6.68
C ARG A 129 -6.02 6.62 5.68
N SER A 130 -5.31 7.74 5.72
CA SER A 130 -4.19 8.00 4.80
C SER A 130 -3.06 6.99 4.92
N PHE A 131 -2.78 6.52 6.15
CA PHE A 131 -1.78 5.49 6.41
C PHE A 131 -2.20 4.14 5.81
N ILE A 132 -3.45 3.72 6.04
CA ILE A 132 -3.99 2.49 5.47
C ILE A 132 -4.04 2.58 3.94
N ALA A 133 -4.50 3.70 3.38
CA ALA A 133 -4.58 3.92 1.95
C ALA A 133 -3.20 3.84 1.28
N ALA A 134 -2.20 4.53 1.84
CA ALA A 134 -0.83 4.51 1.35
C ALA A 134 -0.23 3.10 1.38
N ASN A 135 -0.30 2.42 2.52
CA ASN A 135 0.29 1.10 2.68
C ASN A 135 -0.45 0.02 1.87
N LEU A 136 -1.78 0.11 1.75
CA LEU A 136 -2.54 -0.74 0.83
C LEU A 136 -2.09 -0.54 -0.61
N ALA A 137 -1.91 0.71 -1.04
CA ALA A 137 -1.46 1.00 -2.40
C ALA A 137 -0.09 0.32 -2.69
N VAL A 138 0.84 0.36 -1.74
CA VAL A 138 2.13 -0.34 -1.87
C VAL A 138 1.97 -1.85 -1.96
N VAL A 139 1.17 -2.48 -1.09
CA VAL A 139 1.06 -3.96 -1.14
C VAL A 139 0.28 -4.44 -2.37
N PHE A 140 -0.64 -3.64 -2.93
CA PHE A 140 -1.25 -3.92 -4.23
C PHE A 140 -0.23 -3.80 -5.36
N SER A 141 0.57 -2.74 -5.37
CA SER A 141 1.58 -2.52 -6.41
C SER A 141 2.70 -3.58 -6.37
N GLN A 142 3.09 -4.05 -5.17
CA GLN A 142 4.00 -5.19 -4.98
C GLN A 142 3.43 -6.53 -5.48
N LEU A 143 2.12 -6.64 -5.69
CA LEU A 143 1.49 -7.80 -6.34
C LEU A 143 1.58 -7.73 -7.87
N GLY A 144 2.05 -6.61 -8.42
CA GLY A 144 2.08 -6.34 -9.87
C GLY A 144 0.80 -5.67 -10.40
N GLU A 145 -0.12 -5.27 -9.52
CA GLU A 145 -1.32 -4.53 -9.94
C GLU A 145 -0.95 -3.09 -10.31
N ARG A 146 -1.43 -2.60 -11.46
CA ARG A 146 -1.30 -1.19 -11.82
C ARG A 146 -2.14 -0.37 -10.85
N THR A 147 -1.50 0.24 -9.87
CA THR A 147 -2.15 0.81 -8.71
C THR A 147 -2.11 2.33 -8.76
N LEU A 148 -3.26 2.96 -8.55
CA LEU A 148 -3.40 4.40 -8.36
C LEU A 148 -3.92 4.70 -6.96
N LEU A 149 -3.23 5.58 -6.25
CA LEU A 149 -3.74 6.20 -5.03
C LEU A 149 -4.14 7.64 -5.30
N ILE A 150 -5.40 7.98 -5.04
CA ILE A 150 -5.93 9.33 -5.17
C ILE A 150 -6.11 9.93 -3.77
N ASP A 151 -5.52 11.10 -3.52
CA ASP A 151 -5.79 11.90 -2.33
C ASP A 151 -6.98 12.80 -2.58
N ALA A 152 -8.17 12.36 -2.15
CA ALA A 152 -9.40 13.15 -2.25
C ALA A 152 -9.72 13.91 -0.95
N ASP A 153 -8.83 13.89 0.05
CA ASP A 153 -8.89 14.83 1.19
C ASP A 153 -8.33 16.19 0.76
N MET A 154 -9.13 16.91 -0.04
CA MET A 154 -8.83 18.28 -0.44
C MET A 154 -8.93 19.30 0.71
N ARG A 155 -9.18 18.86 1.95
CA ARG A 155 -9.20 19.72 3.14
C ARG A 155 -7.89 19.63 3.90
N ASN A 156 -7.33 18.42 4.01
CA ASN A 156 -6.11 18.13 4.76
C ASN A 156 -5.26 17.07 4.04
N PRO A 157 -4.80 17.35 2.82
CA PRO A 157 -4.13 16.35 1.99
C PRO A 157 -2.80 15.91 2.59
N ARG A 158 -2.46 14.64 2.40
CA ARG A 158 -1.32 14.02 3.07
C ARG A 158 -0.52 13.07 2.20
N GLN A 159 -1.10 12.50 1.14
CA GLN A 159 -0.42 11.49 0.33
C GLN A 159 0.83 12.04 -0.35
N HIS A 160 0.81 13.32 -0.73
CA HIS A 160 1.99 13.98 -1.30
C HIS A 160 3.19 14.00 -0.35
N GLN A 161 2.96 14.08 0.97
CA GLN A 161 4.02 14.02 1.99
C GLN A 161 4.50 12.58 2.21
N LEU A 162 3.58 11.62 2.18
CA LEU A 162 3.90 10.19 2.36
C LEU A 162 4.75 9.65 1.21
N PHE A 163 4.49 10.09 -0.03
CA PHE A 163 5.21 9.61 -1.21
C PHE A 163 6.25 10.61 -1.75
N SER A 164 6.39 11.78 -1.12
CA SER A 164 7.26 12.87 -1.57
C SER A 164 7.05 13.25 -3.04
N VAL A 165 5.79 13.40 -3.43
CA VAL A 165 5.37 13.87 -4.76
C VAL A 165 4.91 15.33 -4.68
N SER A 166 4.91 16.03 -5.82
CA SER A 166 4.52 17.45 -5.87
C SER A 166 3.01 17.61 -5.69
N ASN A 167 2.55 18.44 -4.75
CA ASN A 167 1.12 18.76 -4.57
C ASN A 167 0.67 20.03 -5.32
N LYS A 168 1.42 20.49 -6.33
CA LYS A 168 1.09 21.73 -7.06
C LYS A 168 -0.10 21.57 -8.01
N VAL A 169 -0.25 20.36 -8.56
CA VAL A 169 -1.29 20.00 -9.52
C VAL A 169 -1.75 18.59 -9.16
N GLY A 170 -3.06 18.39 -9.05
CA GLY A 170 -3.65 17.14 -8.60
C GLY A 170 -5.14 17.03 -8.90
N LEU A 171 -5.87 16.39 -8.00
CA LEU A 171 -7.31 16.15 -8.15
C LEU A 171 -8.09 17.47 -8.30
N SER A 172 -7.82 18.49 -7.48
CA SER A 172 -8.53 19.78 -7.52
C SER A 172 -8.43 20.46 -8.89
N GLU A 173 -7.22 20.55 -9.46
CA GLU A 173 -6.99 21.14 -10.77
C GLU A 173 -7.68 20.33 -11.87
N THR A 174 -7.66 19.00 -11.75
CA THR A 174 -8.34 18.09 -12.68
C THR A 174 -9.85 18.31 -12.66
N LEU A 175 -10.46 18.44 -11.47
CA LEU A 175 -11.89 18.67 -11.30
C LEU A 175 -12.36 20.06 -11.74
N VAL A 176 -11.45 21.01 -11.97
CA VAL A 176 -11.77 22.31 -12.62
C VAL A 176 -11.41 22.35 -14.11
N GLY A 177 -11.04 21.21 -14.70
CA GLY A 177 -10.72 21.09 -16.13
C GLY A 177 -9.33 21.62 -16.51
N ARG A 178 -8.42 21.75 -15.53
CA ARG A 178 -7.04 22.21 -15.70
C ARG A 178 -6.02 21.10 -15.45
N GLY A 179 -6.46 19.84 -15.40
CA GLY A 179 -5.59 18.70 -15.20
C GLY A 179 -4.83 18.33 -16.47
N GLY A 180 -3.54 18.03 -16.31
CA GLY A 180 -2.68 17.46 -17.34
C GLY A 180 -2.08 16.11 -16.89
N PRO A 181 -1.23 15.48 -17.72
CA PRO A 181 -0.57 14.21 -17.39
C PRO A 181 0.21 14.24 -16.06
N GLU A 182 0.71 15.41 -15.66
CA GLU A 182 1.43 15.66 -14.42
C GLU A 182 0.58 15.50 -13.13
N THR A 183 -0.75 15.43 -13.26
CA THR A 183 -1.66 15.20 -12.13
C THR A 183 -1.50 13.81 -11.52
N VAL A 184 -1.03 12.84 -12.31
CA VAL A 184 -0.76 11.47 -11.89
C VAL A 184 0.75 11.25 -11.90
N GLN A 185 1.34 11.13 -10.72
CA GLN A 185 2.78 11.02 -10.55
C GLN A 185 3.16 9.58 -10.23
N ARG A 186 4.07 9.00 -11.03
CA ARG A 186 4.70 7.71 -10.69
C ARG A 186 5.57 7.88 -9.45
N VAL A 187 5.63 6.85 -8.60
CA VAL A 187 6.58 6.75 -7.49
C VAL A 187 7.73 5.87 -7.95
N PRO A 188 8.88 6.40 -8.41
CA PRO A 188 9.92 5.60 -9.09
C PRO A 188 10.50 4.47 -8.25
N ALA A 189 10.44 4.66 -6.93
CA ALA A 189 10.93 3.74 -5.92
C ALA A 189 10.01 2.49 -5.76
N LEU A 190 8.78 2.52 -6.26
CA LEU A 190 7.79 1.47 -6.04
C LEU A 190 7.27 0.94 -7.39
N LEU A 191 7.11 -0.38 -7.47
CA LEU A 191 6.62 -1.05 -8.68
C LEU A 191 5.19 -0.61 -8.99
N ASP A 192 4.91 -0.21 -10.24
CA ASP A 192 3.58 0.06 -10.79
C ASP A 192 2.62 0.87 -9.89
N LEU A 193 3.18 1.80 -9.09
CA LEU A 193 2.43 2.70 -8.23
C LEU A 193 2.44 4.15 -8.76
N CYS A 194 1.24 4.70 -8.90
CA CYS A 194 1.00 6.11 -9.17
C CYS A 194 0.24 6.75 -8.01
N VAL A 195 0.49 8.04 -7.80
CA VAL A 195 -0.22 8.88 -6.84
C VAL A 195 -0.79 10.09 -7.56
N MET A 196 -2.09 10.33 -7.42
CA MET A 196 -2.73 11.59 -7.74
C MET A 196 -2.91 12.36 -6.42
N PRO A 197 -2.07 13.36 -6.13
CA PRO A 197 -2.21 14.15 -4.92
C PRO A 197 -3.44 15.06 -5.03
N ALA A 198 -3.85 15.68 -3.92
CA ALA A 198 -5.09 16.47 -3.90
C ALA A 198 -5.01 17.73 -4.77
N GLY A 199 -3.81 18.31 -4.90
CA GLY A 199 -3.60 19.61 -5.55
C GLY A 199 -3.78 20.78 -4.58
N ALA A 200 -3.98 21.98 -5.11
CA ALA A 200 -4.24 23.16 -4.30
C ALA A 200 -5.60 23.04 -3.59
N VAL A 201 -5.63 23.33 -2.27
CA VAL A 201 -6.86 23.28 -1.47
C VAL A 201 -7.89 24.25 -2.05
N PRO A 202 -9.01 23.76 -2.62
CA PRO A 202 -10.03 24.62 -3.20
C PRO A 202 -10.93 25.18 -2.10
N PRO A 203 -11.58 26.34 -2.31
CA PRO A 203 -12.54 26.89 -1.35
C PRO A 203 -13.83 26.04 -1.22
N ASN A 204 -14.10 25.18 -2.20
CA ASN A 204 -15.35 24.43 -2.37
C ASN A 204 -15.11 22.94 -2.74
N PRO A 205 -14.47 22.13 -1.87
CA PRO A 205 -14.13 20.73 -2.18
C PRO A 205 -15.35 19.85 -2.52
N GLN A 206 -16.44 20.00 -1.76
CA GLN A 206 -17.63 19.15 -1.87
C GLN A 206 -18.33 19.33 -3.22
N GLU A 207 -18.44 20.57 -3.68
CA GLU A 207 -19.03 20.93 -4.96
C GLU A 207 -18.23 20.34 -6.11
N LEU A 208 -16.90 20.35 -6.03
CA LEU A 208 -16.04 19.75 -7.05
C LEU A 208 -16.23 18.22 -7.13
N LEU A 209 -16.27 17.54 -5.99
CA LEU A 209 -16.47 16.08 -5.91
C LEU A 209 -17.87 15.64 -6.36
N SER A 210 -18.87 16.51 -6.20
CA SER A 210 -20.25 16.22 -6.58
C SER A 210 -20.49 16.28 -8.09
N ARG A 211 -19.62 16.97 -8.84
CA ARG A 211 -19.76 17.17 -10.29
C ARG A 211 -19.59 15.86 -11.08
N PRO A 212 -20.24 15.75 -12.27
CA PRO A 212 -20.08 14.59 -13.15
C PRO A 212 -18.63 14.31 -13.56
N LEU A 213 -17.79 15.34 -13.58
CA LEU A 213 -16.39 15.24 -13.97
C LEU A 213 -15.60 14.26 -13.08
N PHE A 214 -15.94 14.14 -11.80
CA PHE A 214 -15.26 13.19 -10.93
C PHE A 214 -15.55 11.74 -11.32
N SER A 215 -16.81 11.39 -11.60
CA SER A 215 -17.17 10.08 -12.15
C SER A 215 -16.46 9.80 -13.48
N GLN A 216 -16.45 10.78 -14.38
CA GLN A 216 -15.79 10.65 -15.69
C GLN A 216 -14.29 10.41 -15.54
N LEU A 217 -13.64 11.11 -14.61
CA LEU A 217 -12.23 10.92 -14.28
C LEU A 217 -11.97 9.49 -13.78
N LEU A 218 -12.76 8.98 -12.83
CA LEU A 218 -12.61 7.62 -12.32
C LEU A 218 -12.80 6.58 -13.43
N SER A 219 -13.81 6.73 -14.30
CA SER A 219 -14.01 5.84 -15.45
C SER A 219 -12.87 5.89 -16.47
N GLN A 220 -12.23 7.06 -16.64
CA GLN A 220 -11.06 7.18 -17.51
C GLN A 220 -9.85 6.46 -16.89
N LEU A 221 -9.56 6.72 -15.63
CA LEU A 221 -8.43 6.12 -14.91
C LEU A 221 -8.58 4.59 -14.78
N ALA A 222 -9.80 4.08 -14.66
CA ALA A 222 -10.07 2.64 -14.59
C ALA A 222 -9.63 1.85 -15.85
N LYS A 223 -9.32 2.53 -16.95
CA LYS A 223 -8.74 1.90 -18.16
C LYS A 223 -7.25 1.60 -18.00
N ASP A 224 -6.54 2.47 -17.29
CA ASP A 224 -5.08 2.43 -17.16
C ASP A 224 -4.62 1.73 -15.87
N PHE A 225 -5.51 1.65 -14.88
CA PHE A 225 -5.25 1.05 -13.57
C PHE A 225 -6.17 -0.15 -13.31
N ASP A 226 -5.65 -1.10 -12.55
CA ASP A 226 -6.38 -2.29 -12.09
C ASP A 226 -6.97 -2.05 -10.70
N VAL A 227 -6.27 -1.26 -9.87
CA VAL A 227 -6.67 -0.89 -8.52
C VAL A 227 -6.57 0.63 -8.34
N ILE A 228 -7.68 1.25 -7.93
CA ILE A 228 -7.77 2.67 -7.58
C ILE A 228 -8.24 2.79 -6.13
N LEU A 229 -7.35 3.26 -5.26
CA LEU A 229 -7.66 3.56 -3.86
C LEU A 229 -7.87 5.06 -3.71
N ILE A 230 -8.92 5.46 -2.99
CA ILE A 230 -9.22 6.89 -2.76
C ILE A 230 -9.16 7.18 -1.27
N ASP A 231 -8.18 7.96 -0.84
CA ASP A 231 -8.12 8.51 0.51
C ASP A 231 -9.15 9.64 0.65
N THR A 232 -9.84 9.71 1.79
CA THR A 232 -10.99 10.60 1.99
C THR A 232 -10.85 11.45 3.26
N PRO A 233 -11.51 12.62 3.33
CA PRO A 233 -11.60 13.39 4.56
C PRO A 233 -12.44 12.69 5.64
N ALA A 234 -12.48 13.27 6.83
CA ALA A 234 -13.28 12.73 7.94
C ALA A 234 -14.79 12.75 7.62
N GLY A 235 -15.42 11.58 7.62
CA GLY A 235 -16.81 11.42 7.20
C GLY A 235 -17.83 12.04 8.17
N ALA A 236 -17.49 12.20 9.45
CA ALA A 236 -18.36 12.85 10.43
C ALA A 236 -18.27 14.38 10.40
N GLU A 237 -17.23 14.95 9.79
CA GLU A 237 -17.05 16.41 9.66
C GLU A 237 -17.64 16.93 8.33
N TYR A 238 -17.55 16.13 7.25
CA TYR A 238 -17.91 16.56 5.90
C TYR A 238 -18.59 15.44 5.10
N ALA A 239 -19.53 15.79 4.23
CA ALA A 239 -20.21 14.84 3.34
C ALA A 239 -19.36 14.36 2.15
N ASP A 240 -18.15 14.91 2.00
CA ASP A 240 -17.18 14.58 0.96
C ASP A 240 -16.89 13.07 0.91
N ALA A 241 -16.66 12.43 2.07
CA ALA A 241 -16.33 11.00 2.16
C ALA A 241 -17.48 10.12 1.63
N GLN A 242 -18.73 10.47 1.96
CA GLN A 242 -19.91 9.76 1.44
C GLN A 242 -20.04 9.95 -0.07
N THR A 243 -19.85 11.18 -0.57
CA THR A 243 -19.87 11.47 -2.01
C THR A 243 -18.83 10.64 -2.75
N ILE A 244 -17.60 10.58 -2.23
CA ILE A 244 -16.51 9.78 -2.81
C ILE A 244 -16.84 8.29 -2.79
N ALA A 245 -17.35 7.77 -1.66
CA ALA A 245 -17.70 6.36 -1.53
C ALA A 245 -18.80 5.92 -2.51
N VAL A 246 -19.81 6.76 -2.75
CA VAL A 246 -20.86 6.50 -3.75
C VAL A 246 -20.25 6.48 -5.16
N ARG A 247 -19.34 7.40 -5.47
CA ARG A 247 -18.67 7.47 -6.78
C ARG A 247 -17.70 6.31 -7.00
N ALA A 248 -17.12 5.79 -5.94
CA ALA A 248 -16.31 4.56 -5.94
C ALA A 248 -17.16 3.27 -5.92
N SER A 249 -18.46 3.37 -5.68
CA SER A 249 -19.40 2.27 -5.43
C SER A 249 -19.11 1.40 -4.20
N GLY A 250 -17.95 1.58 -3.55
CA GLY A 250 -17.54 0.80 -2.39
C GLY A 250 -16.58 1.55 -1.47
N ALA A 251 -16.63 1.16 -0.19
CA ALA A 251 -15.80 1.73 0.86
C ALA A 251 -15.22 0.66 1.81
N LEU A 252 -13.99 0.90 2.26
CA LEU A 252 -13.37 0.24 3.40
C LEU A 252 -13.35 1.21 4.58
N MET A 253 -13.97 0.83 5.70
CA MET A 253 -13.99 1.65 6.91
C MET A 253 -12.75 1.39 7.79
N VAL A 254 -12.02 2.43 8.13
CA VAL A 254 -10.90 2.37 9.08
C VAL A 254 -11.40 2.75 10.47
N ALA A 255 -10.99 2.02 11.50
CA ALA A 255 -11.22 2.34 12.89
C ALA A 255 -9.89 2.31 13.64
N ARG A 256 -9.58 3.32 14.45
CA ARG A 256 -8.40 3.33 15.31
C ARG A 256 -8.71 2.68 16.64
N LYS A 257 -7.91 1.68 17.00
CA LYS A 257 -8.02 0.94 18.25
C LYS A 257 -7.99 1.90 19.44
N ASN A 258 -8.89 1.68 20.40
CA ASN A 258 -9.04 2.49 21.63
C ASN A 258 -9.33 4.00 21.41
N VAL A 259 -9.59 4.44 20.18
CA VAL A 259 -9.86 5.85 19.85
C VAL A 259 -11.21 6.01 19.15
N SER A 260 -11.47 5.23 18.10
CA SER A 260 -12.72 5.30 17.35
C SER A 260 -13.90 4.85 18.19
N ARG A 261 -14.97 5.64 18.17
CA ARG A 261 -16.22 5.32 18.88
C ARG A 261 -17.11 4.46 18.00
N ALA A 262 -17.55 3.32 18.53
CA ALA A 262 -18.46 2.40 17.82
C ALA A 262 -19.72 3.11 17.29
N SER A 263 -20.29 4.05 18.04
CA SER A 263 -21.47 4.82 17.62
C SER A 263 -21.21 5.73 16.41
N ARG A 264 -19.99 6.25 16.25
CA ARG A 264 -19.59 7.07 15.10
C ARG A 264 -19.35 6.21 13.86
N LEU A 265 -18.73 5.05 14.04
CA LEU A 265 -18.53 4.05 12.99
C LEU A 265 -19.88 3.54 12.46
N GLN A 266 -20.81 3.19 13.36
CA GLN A 266 -22.14 2.74 12.98
C GLN A 266 -22.90 3.79 12.19
N ARG A 267 -22.88 5.06 12.65
CA ARG A 267 -23.53 6.15 11.93
C ARG A 267 -22.98 6.31 10.51
N LEU A 268 -21.66 6.33 10.35
CA LEU A 268 -21.06 6.43 9.02
C LEU A 268 -21.42 5.22 8.15
N ALA A 269 -21.47 4.01 8.72
CA ALA A 269 -21.90 2.82 8.00
C ALA A 269 -23.36 2.95 7.50
N ASP A 270 -24.27 3.41 8.36
CA ASP A 270 -25.68 3.62 8.02
C ASP A 270 -25.83 4.68 6.91
N GLU A 271 -25.05 5.77 6.98
CA GLU A 271 -25.01 6.83 5.97
C GLU A 271 -24.52 6.32 4.61
N LEU A 272 -23.48 5.48 4.59
CA LEU A 272 -22.95 4.88 3.36
C LEU A 272 -23.96 3.92 2.72
N VAL A 273 -24.58 3.06 3.53
CA VAL A 273 -25.61 2.12 3.06
C VAL A 273 -26.82 2.87 2.51
N THR A 274 -27.28 3.91 3.20
CA THR A 274 -28.39 4.76 2.75
C THR A 274 -28.08 5.44 1.42
N ALA A 275 -26.82 5.84 1.21
CA ALA A 275 -26.37 6.45 -0.03
C ALA A 275 -26.05 5.43 -1.16
N SER A 276 -26.33 4.14 -0.94
CA SER A 276 -26.06 3.05 -1.90
C SER A 276 -24.58 2.82 -2.22
N ALA A 277 -23.68 3.14 -1.27
CA ALA A 277 -22.28 2.70 -1.32
C ALA A 277 -22.14 1.36 -0.60
N THR A 278 -21.43 0.40 -1.20
CA THR A 278 -21.19 -0.90 -0.56
C THR A 278 -20.11 -0.78 0.50
N LEU A 279 -20.44 -1.09 1.76
CA LEU A 279 -19.42 -1.25 2.80
C LEU A 279 -18.77 -2.62 2.66
N VAL A 280 -17.57 -2.67 2.06
CA VAL A 280 -16.84 -3.91 1.77
C VAL A 280 -16.35 -4.60 3.04
N GLY A 281 -16.03 -3.80 4.06
CA GLY A 281 -15.60 -4.27 5.36
C GLY A 281 -15.07 -3.15 6.23
N SER A 282 -14.43 -3.54 7.33
CA SER A 282 -13.72 -2.61 8.22
C SER A 282 -12.34 -3.16 8.59
N VAL A 283 -11.42 -2.25 8.89
CA VAL A 283 -10.07 -2.56 9.39
C VAL A 283 -9.84 -1.80 10.68
N MET A 284 -9.31 -2.50 11.69
CA MET A 284 -8.85 -1.88 12.92
C MET A 284 -7.36 -1.55 12.79
N ASN A 285 -7.01 -0.29 13.02
CA ASN A 285 -5.68 0.25 12.86
C ASN A 285 -5.10 0.68 14.22
N GLU A 286 -3.80 0.48 14.39
CA GLU A 286 -3.00 0.97 15.51
C GLU A 286 -1.69 1.53 14.91
N PRO A 287 -1.76 2.75 14.32
CA PRO A 287 -0.63 3.36 13.61
C PRO A 287 0.40 3.93 14.58
#